data_AF-A0A2M8RBP6-F1
#
_entry.id   AF-A0A2M8RBP6-F1
#
_cell.length_a   1.000
_cell.length_b   1.000
_cell.length_c   1.000
_cell.angle_alpha   90.00
_cell.angle_beta   90.00
_cell.angle_gamma   90.00
#
_symmetry.space_group_name_H-M   'P 1'
#
loop_
_entity.id
_entity.type
_entity.pdbx_description
1 polymer ?
#
loop_
_entity_poly.entity_id
_entity_poly.type
_entity_poly.pdbx_seq_one_letter_code
_entity_poly.pdbx_strand_id
1 'polypeptide(L)' 'MSEPTEQAIRERAHRLWEQAGEPEGREEEFWRAAEQELRNEDKSSTMRTPDTL' A
#
# COMPACT_ATOMS: atom_id res chain seq x y z
N MET A 1 12.17 -10.52 3.87
CA MET A 1 11.07 -10.02 3.02
C MET A 1 10.19 -9.24 3.94
N SER A 2 10.23 -7.90 3.86
CA SER A 2 9.36 -7.11 4.74
C SER A 2 7.94 -7.26 4.20
N GLU A 3 7.07 -7.79 5.03
CA GLU A 3 5.63 -7.78 4.75
C GLU A 3 5.14 -6.35 5.00
N PRO A 4 4.28 -5.79 4.14
CA PRO A 4 3.71 -4.47 4.38
C PRO A 4 2.92 -4.49 5.69
N THR A 5 3.13 -3.49 6.54
CA THR A 5 2.42 -3.39 7.82
C THR A 5 0.94 -3.06 7.57
N GLU A 6 0.05 -3.55 8.44
CA GLU A 6 -1.39 -3.24 8.36
C GLU A 6 -1.67 -1.73 8.32
N GLN A 7 -0.86 -0.92 9.00
CA GLN A 7 -0.95 0.54 8.91
C GLN A 7 -0.68 1.05 7.50
N ALA A 8 0.40 0.59 6.85
CA ALA A 8 0.73 1.01 5.50
C ALA A 8 -0.36 0.58 4.51
N ILE A 9 -0.85 -0.67 4.64
CA ILE A 9 -1.96 -1.19 3.83
C ILE A 9 -3.20 -0.33 4.02
N ARG A 10 -3.56 -0.02 5.27
CA ARG A 10 -4.70 0.83 5.60
C ARG A 10 -4.57 2.22 4.98
N GLU A 11 -3.46 2.91 5.18
CA GLU A 11 -3.24 4.25 4.61
C GLU A 11 -3.35 4.23 3.09
N ARG A 12 -2.77 3.20 2.45
CA ARG A 12 -2.78 3.08 0.99
C ARG A 12 -4.17 2.72 0.45
N ALA A 13 -4.88 1.82 1.14
CA ALA A 13 -6.25 1.44 0.82
C ALA A 13 -7.20 2.63 0.97
N HIS A 14 -7.09 3.39 2.07
CA HIS A 14 -7.89 4.59 2.31
C HIS A 14 -7.66 5.62 1.21
N ARG A 15 -6.41 5.87 0.84
CA ARG A 15 -6.07 6.81 -0.23
C ARG A 15 -6.58 6.38 -1.60
N LEU A 16 -6.59 5.07 -1.89
CA LEU A 16 -7.18 4.54 -3.13
C LEU A 16 -8.71 4.67 -3.10
N TRP A 17 -9.33 4.40 -1.96
CA TRP A 17 -10.76 4.49 -1.75
C TRP A 17 -11.28 5.94 -1.85
N GLU A 18 -10.60 6.90 -1.22
CA GLU A 18 -10.91 8.33 -1.32
C GLU A 18 -10.76 8.83 -2.77
N GLN A 19 -9.70 8.42 -3.48
CA GLN A 19 -9.52 8.76 -4.90
C GLN A 19 -10.60 8.16 -5.80
N ALA A 20 -11.13 6.99 -5.45
CA ALA A 20 -12.22 6.34 -6.15
C ALA A 20 -13.60 6.96 -5.84
N GLY A 21 -13.67 7.93 -4.93
CA GLY A 21 -14.91 8.58 -4.53
C GLY A 21 -15.69 7.83 -3.45
N GLU A 22 -14.97 7.11 -2.58
CA GLU A 22 -15.54 6.46 -1.40
C GLU A 22 -16.68 5.45 -1.72
N PRO A 23 -16.49 4.50 -2.66
CA PRO A 23 -17.52 3.52 -2.96
C PRO A 23 -17.76 2.60 -1.76
N GLU A 24 -18.98 2.63 -1.24
CA GLU A 24 -19.43 1.79 -0.13
C GLU A 24 -19.36 0.30 -0.51
N GLY A 25 -18.75 -0.53 0.35
CA GLY A 25 -18.62 -1.97 0.14
C GLY A 25 -17.48 -2.42 -0.79
N ARG A 26 -16.63 -1.50 -1.27
CA ARG A 26 -15.42 -1.85 -2.04
C ARG A 26 -14.11 -1.73 -1.27
N GLU A 27 -14.16 -1.38 0.01
CA GLU A 27 -12.99 -1.23 0.87
C GLU A 27 -12.08 -2.46 0.88
N GLU A 28 -12.65 -3.67 0.86
CA GLU A 28 -11.87 -4.92 0.82
C GLU A 28 -11.08 -5.09 -0.49
N GLU A 29 -11.63 -4.61 -1.61
CA GLU A 29 -10.96 -4.62 -2.92
C GLU A 29 -9.76 -3.67 -2.91
N PHE A 30 -9.93 -2.47 -2.34
CA PHE A 30 -8.85 -1.50 -2.15
C PHE A 30 -7.80 -1.96 -1.13
N TRP A 31 -8.22 -2.66 -0.07
CA TRP A 31 -7.31 -3.24 0.91
C TRP A 31 -6.38 -4.28 0.28
N ARG A 32 -6.93 -5.22 -0.49
CA ARG A 32 -6.12 -6.23 -1.20
C ARG A 32 -5.25 -5.63 -2.29
N ALA A 33 -5.73 -4.61 -3.00
CA ALA A 33 -4.94 -3.88 -3.99
C ALA A 33 -3.76 -3.16 -3.33
N ALA A 34 -4.00 -2.45 -2.22
CA ALA A 34 -2.98 -1.77 -1.43
C ALA A 34 -1.92 -2.74 -0.88
N GLU A 35 -2.33 -3.87 -0.32
CA GLU A 35 -1.41 -4.90 0.18
C GLU A 35 -0.50 -5.42 -0.93
N GLN A 36 -1.08 -5.73 -2.09
CA GLN A 36 -0.34 -6.26 -3.24
C GLN A 36 0.63 -5.23 -3.81
N GLU A 37 0.22 -3.97 -3.90
CA GLU A 37 1.03 -2.87 -4.37
C GLU A 37 2.20 -2.60 -3.43
N LEU A 38 1.95 -2.48 -2.12
CA LEU A 38 3.01 -2.27 -1.12
C LEU A 38 3.98 -3.45 -1.06
N ARG A 39 3.47 -4.69 -1.17
CA ARG A 39 4.32 -5.90 -1.22
C ARG A 39 5.21 -5.92 -2.47
N ASN A 40 4.78 -5.31 -3.56
CA ASN A 40 5.57 -5.19 -4.79
C ASN A 40 6.52 -3.99 -4.74
N GLU A 41 6.08 -2.87 -4.15
CA GLU A 41 6.82 -1.62 -4.00
C GLU A 41 7.96 -1.77 -2.99
N ASP A 42 7.75 -2.45 -1.85
CA ASP A 42 8.79 -2.73 -0.83
C ASP A 42 9.93 -3.58 -1.42
N LYS A 43 9.62 -4.53 -2.32
CA LYS A 43 10.64 -5.32 -3.04
C LYS A 43 11.52 -4.48 -3.97
N SER A 44 11.03 -3.34 -4.43
CA SER A 44 11.78 -2.39 -5.27
C SER A 44 12.45 -1.31 -4.42
N SER A 45 11.78 -0.86 -3.36
CA SER A 45 12.20 0.23 -2.48
C SER A 45 13.28 -0.20 -1.48
N THR A 46 13.32 -1.48 -1.09
CA THR A 46 14.42 -2.05 -0.29
C THR A 46 15.77 -2.08 -1.03
N MET A 47 15.82 -1.77 -2.33
CA MET A 47 17.07 -1.50 -3.08
C MET A 47 17.30 0.00 -3.35
N ARG A 48 16.37 0.89 -2.99
CA ARG A 48 16.45 2.34 -3.20
C ARG A 48 16.48 3.15 -1.89
N THR A 49 17.12 2.59 -0.88
CA THR A 49 17.91 3.38 0.06
C THR A 49 19.20 2.65 0.48
N PRO A 50 20.24 2.59 -0.35
CA PRO A 50 21.52 3.05 0.09
C PRO A 50 21.58 4.58 -0.12
N ASP A 51 22.30 5.26 0.76
CA ASP A 51 22.73 6.66 0.64
C ASP A 51 21.69 7.76 0.98
N THR A 52 21.99 8.78 1.80
CA THR A 52 23.28 9.10 2.45
C THR A 52 23.15 10.27 3.44
N LEU A 53 24.09 10.26 4.40
CA LEU A 53 24.56 11.29 5.36
C LEU A 53 23.86 11.42 6.72
#